data_AF-A0A3N4JC40-F1
#
_entry.id   AF-A0A3N4JC40-F1
#
_cell.length_a   1.000
_cell.length_b   1.000
_cell.length_c   1.000
_cell.angle_alpha   90.00
_cell.angle_beta   90.00
_cell.angle_gamma   90.00
#
_symmetry.space_group_name_H-M   'P 1'
#
loop_
_entity.id
_entity.type
_entity.pdbx_description
1 polymer ?
#
loop_
_entity_poly.entity_id
_entity_poly.type
_entity_poly.pdbx_seq_one_letter_code
_entity_poly.pdbx_strand_id
1 'polypeptide(L)'
;MISFPFLPFTLAITGRDRIPLFLEKSQAAPTAPLNDPSSPASSDTLTDQLTPPKSTTASDLPISDIAFHKSTTTCLLPIVDKASPGSTTTSLPHPISDLEAKHYYHGLYSKPVLIARTGNDTWQWPTGPWASLWPKELRTVGNHPLKEVWEDNLAFQIHDILESKGVEWTSTDVARIGFVEESVTPVRIWIGVKPNTLSREDGLTVAKECKQLLVANKILDVEVEIRESVVTRYISTKLRKPVRSIDPTAELLEPLTSTLGPFICNASTPWAEGTGGFYVTDDKSNLYLVTARHVVFKQDQDNNDMYECKNSSEPRVDIALFGTAAFTNYVKQIERAIEDKKLIVEDQDRLVQEAREGDDRMDIDQDVWEHASAEILKKEANDAIVAFKKLYDDVVKGWSKIENRVLGFVVFSPPIDISAGPNNYTQDYALVKVDSSKIDAANFTGNAIDLGTQIAEEEFILLMYPHHTNRHTFKYPTERLFKVQGMVPDKEMRHPTIMDENGEPCLLVMKRGNTTGLTLGRANDILSFTRIDFDNGETKTSKEWAIYPYNNKSGPFSVKGDSGSAIVDCLGRLGGLITAGGGLTDSSDITYATPISFIIDSLKAKGYKVTTAATLTA
;
A
#
# COMPACT_ATOMS: atom_id res chain seq x y z
N MET A 1 -2.32 49.12 -22.27
CA MET A 1 -3.42 49.84 -21.59
C MET A 1 -4.71 49.20 -22.09
N ILE A 2 -5.65 48.74 -21.27
CA ILE A 2 -5.72 48.69 -19.80
C ILE A 2 -5.84 47.21 -19.36
N SER A 3 -5.43 46.87 -18.14
CA SER A 3 -5.56 45.52 -17.57
C SER A 3 -6.70 45.51 -16.55
N PHE A 4 -7.55 44.48 -16.57
CA PHE A 4 -8.54 44.20 -15.54
C PHE A 4 -8.13 42.92 -14.77
N PRO A 5 -8.02 42.97 -13.43
CA PRO A 5 -7.79 41.78 -12.62
C PRO A 5 -9.11 41.03 -12.37
N PHE A 6 -9.14 39.74 -12.67
CA PHE A 6 -10.15 38.83 -12.10
C PHE A 6 -9.68 38.42 -10.70
N LEU A 7 -10.51 38.67 -9.68
CA LEU A 7 -10.38 38.02 -8.36
C LEU A 7 -11.33 36.82 -8.32
N PRO A 8 -10.90 35.63 -7.86
CA PRO A 8 -11.82 34.61 -7.37
C PRO A 8 -12.34 35.04 -5.99
N PHE A 9 -13.66 35.20 -5.84
CA PHE A 9 -14.29 35.47 -4.54
C PHE A 9 -14.84 34.18 -3.92
N THR A 10 -14.14 33.64 -2.93
CA THR A 10 -14.63 32.52 -2.12
C THR A 10 -15.52 33.05 -0.99
N LEU A 11 -16.84 32.92 -1.11
CA LEU A 11 -17.79 33.43 -0.12
C LEU A 11 -17.90 32.49 1.11
N ALA A 12 -17.07 32.72 2.12
CA ALA A 12 -17.13 31.97 3.37
C ALA A 12 -18.32 32.40 4.25
N ILE A 13 -19.43 31.65 4.20
CA ILE A 13 -20.64 31.89 5.01
C ILE A 13 -20.39 31.44 6.46
N THR A 14 -19.99 32.36 7.33
CA THR A 14 -19.82 32.10 8.77
C THR A 14 -21.07 32.49 9.57
N GLY A 15 -21.66 31.53 10.27
CA GLY A 15 -22.86 31.72 11.08
C GLY A 15 -22.60 32.40 12.43
N ARG A 16 -23.24 33.55 12.65
CA ARG A 16 -23.59 34.12 13.97
C ARG A 16 -24.53 33.16 14.72
N ASP A 17 -24.71 33.19 16.05
CA ASP A 17 -24.16 34.02 17.14
C ASP A 17 -24.34 33.24 18.46
N ARG A 18 -23.48 33.48 19.48
CA ARG A 18 -23.89 33.53 20.92
C ARG A 18 -22.75 33.94 21.85
N ILE A 19 -22.89 35.13 22.43
CA ILE A 19 -22.07 35.68 23.51
C ILE A 19 -22.81 35.45 24.85
N PRO A 20 -22.08 35.19 25.95
CA PRO A 20 -22.33 35.98 27.17
C PRO A 20 -21.02 36.62 27.68
N LEU A 21 -21.11 37.88 28.13
CA LEU A 21 -19.99 38.58 28.77
C LEU A 21 -19.74 38.04 30.18
N PHE A 22 -18.48 38.04 30.62
CA PHE A 22 -18.13 38.47 31.98
C PHE A 22 -16.74 39.12 32.04
N LEU A 23 -16.72 40.39 32.43
CA LEU A 23 -15.56 41.12 33.00
C LEU A 23 -15.45 40.78 34.50
N GLU A 24 -14.35 40.91 35.23
CA GLU A 24 -12.92 41.24 34.99
C GLU A 24 -12.18 41.02 36.36
N LYS A 25 -10.84 41.13 36.40
CA LYS A 25 -9.97 41.33 37.60
C LYS A 25 -9.65 40.08 38.45
N SER A 26 -8.53 40.02 39.20
CA SER A 26 -7.22 40.71 39.14
C SER A 26 -6.31 40.16 40.26
N GLN A 27 -4.99 40.19 40.05
CA GLN A 27 -3.90 40.26 41.06
C GLN A 27 -3.57 39.06 42.00
N ALA A 28 -2.30 38.65 41.86
CA ALA A 28 -1.29 38.47 42.92
C ALA A 28 -1.35 37.25 43.89
N ALA A 29 -0.27 36.47 43.86
CA ALA A 29 0.24 35.70 45.01
C ALA A 29 1.02 36.62 45.99
N PRO A 30 1.37 36.17 47.21
CA PRO A 30 2.72 35.56 47.34
C PRO A 30 2.90 34.46 48.41
N THR A 31 4.06 33.78 48.32
CA THR A 31 4.83 33.11 49.39
C THR A 31 4.26 31.88 50.15
N ALA A 32 5.06 30.82 50.18
CA ALA A 32 5.04 29.73 51.18
C ALA A 32 5.93 30.09 52.41
N PRO A 33 6.02 29.27 53.48
CA PRO A 33 6.90 28.09 53.44
C PRO A 33 6.49 26.83 54.26
N LEU A 34 7.17 25.72 53.98
CA LEU A 34 7.50 24.54 54.82
C LEU A 34 6.64 24.17 56.05
N ASN A 35 6.18 22.92 56.10
CA ASN A 35 6.81 21.86 56.92
C ASN A 35 6.27 20.45 56.62
N ASP A 36 7.13 19.45 56.79
CA ASP A 36 6.87 18.00 56.86
C ASP A 36 7.71 17.49 58.05
N PRO A 37 7.21 16.58 58.92
CA PRO A 37 7.75 15.21 58.82
C PRO A 37 6.84 14.06 59.31
N SER A 38 6.97 12.92 58.62
CA SER A 38 7.04 11.53 59.17
C SER A 38 5.85 10.86 59.90
N SER A 39 5.56 9.63 59.45
CA SER A 39 4.69 8.57 60.00
C SER A 39 5.24 7.91 61.30
N PRO A 40 4.70 6.78 61.85
CA PRO A 40 3.47 6.01 61.55
C PRO A 40 2.64 5.49 62.78
N ALA A 41 1.38 5.08 62.54
CA ALA A 41 0.57 4.07 63.30
C ALA A 41 -0.79 3.87 62.58
N SER A 42 -1.51 2.73 62.45
CA SER A 42 -1.44 1.31 62.87
C SER A 42 -2.63 0.84 63.75
N SER A 43 -3.76 0.50 63.10
CA SER A 43 -4.86 -0.39 63.57
C SER A 43 -5.98 -0.40 62.51
N ASP A 44 -6.95 -1.32 62.45
CA ASP A 44 -7.03 -2.79 62.61
C ASP A 44 -8.54 -3.15 62.60
N THR A 45 -9.03 -3.84 61.57
CA THR A 45 -10.26 -4.68 61.53
C THR A 45 -10.34 -5.28 60.12
N LEU A 46 -10.37 -6.60 59.84
CA LEU A 46 -11.25 -7.70 60.31
C LEU A 46 -12.73 -7.43 59.95
N THR A 47 -13.45 -8.24 59.16
CA THR A 47 -13.16 -9.55 58.50
C THR A 47 -13.68 -9.53 57.02
N ASP A 48 -13.66 -10.58 56.16
CA ASP A 48 -13.48 -12.02 56.38
C ASP A 48 -12.93 -12.82 55.15
N GLN A 49 -12.80 -14.12 55.39
CA GLN A 49 -12.35 -15.28 54.64
C GLN A 49 -13.24 -15.75 53.46
N LEU A 50 -12.61 -16.29 52.40
CA LEU A 50 -12.98 -17.62 51.83
C LEU A 50 -11.95 -18.14 50.79
N THR A 51 -11.26 -19.24 51.11
CA THR A 51 -10.35 -20.04 50.22
C THR A 51 -10.20 -21.46 50.81
N PRO A 52 -9.51 -22.44 50.16
CA PRO A 52 -9.36 -22.78 48.74
C PRO A 52 -9.95 -24.20 48.47
N PRO A 53 -9.44 -25.07 47.55
CA PRO A 53 -8.13 -25.75 47.63
C PRO A 53 -7.33 -25.66 46.28
N LYS A 54 -6.00 -25.82 46.12
CA LYS A 54 -4.97 -26.77 46.65
C LYS A 54 -5.19 -28.24 46.22
N SER A 55 -4.19 -29.11 46.03
CA SER A 55 -2.77 -29.06 45.56
C SER A 55 -2.35 -30.54 45.29
N THR A 56 -1.19 -30.99 44.76
CA THR A 56 0.16 -30.47 44.42
C THR A 56 0.68 -31.33 43.22
N THR A 57 1.85 -31.18 42.57
CA THR A 57 3.28 -31.44 42.94
C THR A 57 4.17 -30.91 41.77
N ALA A 58 5.42 -30.43 41.89
CA ALA A 58 6.66 -30.98 42.48
C ALA A 58 7.20 -32.25 41.76
N SER A 59 8.49 -32.39 41.41
CA SER A 59 9.63 -31.44 41.43
C SER A 59 10.87 -31.95 40.64
N ASP A 60 11.89 -31.09 40.52
CA ASP A 60 13.34 -31.37 40.39
C ASP A 60 14.04 -31.62 39.02
N LEU A 61 15.36 -31.43 39.07
CA LEU A 61 16.38 -31.00 38.07
C LEU A 61 17.57 -32.02 38.05
N PRO A 62 18.72 -31.83 37.35
CA PRO A 62 18.99 -31.42 35.94
C PRO A 62 20.22 -32.15 35.27
N ILE A 63 20.74 -31.57 34.17
CA ILE A 63 22.17 -31.52 33.72
C ILE A 63 22.77 -32.61 32.78
N SER A 64 23.59 -32.10 31.83
CA SER A 64 24.74 -32.67 31.09
C SER A 64 24.58 -33.33 29.70
N ASP A 65 25.55 -32.97 28.85
CA ASP A 65 25.82 -33.43 27.48
C ASP A 65 26.50 -34.81 27.41
N ILE A 66 26.53 -35.42 26.21
CA ILE A 66 27.74 -35.98 25.56
C ILE A 66 27.40 -36.40 24.11
N ALA A 67 28.41 -36.38 23.23
CA ALA A 67 28.25 -36.60 21.78
C ALA A 67 28.82 -37.94 21.28
N PHE A 68 28.45 -38.30 20.05
CA PHE A 68 29.01 -39.37 19.20
C PHE A 68 29.01 -40.82 19.72
N HIS A 69 28.34 -41.71 18.97
CA HIS A 69 29.11 -42.71 18.21
C HIS A 69 28.36 -43.25 16.98
N LYS A 70 29.10 -43.66 15.95
CA LYS A 70 28.57 -44.49 14.84
C LYS A 70 28.51 -45.95 15.27
N SER A 71 27.51 -46.68 14.78
CA SER A 71 27.57 -48.14 14.67
C SER A 71 26.83 -48.59 13.40
N THR A 72 27.40 -49.56 12.69
CA THR A 72 26.89 -50.06 11.40
C THR A 72 26.78 -51.57 11.48
N THR A 73 25.55 -52.11 11.51
CA THR A 73 25.31 -53.57 11.49
C THR A 73 24.20 -53.91 10.51
N THR A 74 24.59 -54.53 9.39
CA THR A 74 23.68 -55.17 8.44
C THR A 74 23.27 -56.55 8.95
N CYS A 75 21.99 -56.95 8.81
CA CYS A 75 21.65 -58.37 8.69
C CYS A 75 20.24 -58.65 8.11
N LEU A 76 20.25 -59.39 7.00
CA LEU A 76 19.33 -60.48 6.61
C LEU A 76 17.80 -60.22 6.46
N LEU A 77 17.33 -60.41 5.23
CA LEU A 77 15.95 -60.71 4.87
C LEU A 77 15.61 -62.19 5.15
N PRO A 78 14.37 -62.53 5.54
CA PRO A 78 13.78 -63.84 5.28
C PRO A 78 13.07 -63.85 3.90
N ILE A 79 13.16 -64.98 3.21
CA ILE A 79 12.37 -65.35 2.00
C ILE A 79 11.29 -66.36 2.44
N VAL A 80 10.33 -66.69 1.55
CA VAL A 80 9.19 -67.66 1.65
C VAL A 80 7.84 -66.93 1.79
N ASP A 81 6.78 -67.19 1.00
CA ASP A 81 6.54 -68.26 0.00
C ASP A 81 5.79 -67.79 -1.28
N LYS A 82 5.57 -68.69 -2.25
CA LYS A 82 4.74 -68.48 -3.46
C LYS A 82 3.28 -68.93 -3.28
N ALA A 83 2.36 -68.20 -3.92
CA ALA A 83 0.98 -68.63 -4.18
C ALA A 83 0.56 -68.35 -5.65
N SER A 84 -0.50 -69.01 -6.11
CA SER A 84 -0.92 -69.06 -7.53
C SER A 84 -1.61 -67.79 -8.07
N PRO A 85 -1.68 -67.61 -9.41
CA PRO A 85 -2.16 -66.37 -10.02
C PRO A 85 -3.69 -66.23 -9.95
N GLY A 86 -4.16 -65.12 -9.37
CA GLY A 86 -5.54 -64.66 -9.47
C GLY A 86 -5.78 -63.83 -10.74
N SER A 87 -6.94 -64.00 -11.37
CA SER A 87 -7.36 -63.28 -12.57
C SER A 87 -7.33 -61.76 -12.38
N THR A 88 -6.45 -61.05 -13.11
CA THR A 88 -6.47 -59.58 -13.20
C THR A 88 -7.61 -59.12 -14.09
N THR A 89 -8.81 -59.02 -13.51
CA THR A 89 -9.94 -58.30 -14.12
C THR A 89 -9.55 -56.84 -14.31
N THR A 90 -9.61 -56.34 -15.55
CA THR A 90 -9.24 -54.96 -15.90
C THR A 90 -10.11 -53.96 -15.15
N SER A 91 -9.57 -53.32 -14.11
CA SER A 91 -10.25 -52.25 -13.40
C SER A 91 -10.22 -50.96 -14.23
N LEU A 92 -11.37 -50.29 -14.31
CA LEU A 92 -11.46 -48.95 -14.88
C LEU A 92 -10.74 -47.94 -13.96
N PRO A 93 -10.09 -46.90 -14.51
CA PRO A 93 -9.57 -45.81 -13.70
C PRO A 93 -10.74 -45.15 -12.94
N HIS A 94 -10.52 -44.88 -11.66
CA HIS A 94 -11.56 -44.28 -10.81
C HIS A 94 -11.85 -42.83 -11.24
N PRO A 95 -13.08 -42.33 -11.06
CA PRO A 95 -13.36 -40.90 -11.21
C PRO A 95 -12.54 -40.09 -10.20
N ILE A 96 -12.04 -38.94 -10.63
CA ILE A 96 -11.24 -38.02 -9.81
C ILE A 96 -12.07 -37.58 -8.60
N SER A 97 -11.54 -37.86 -7.41
CA SER A 97 -12.21 -37.52 -6.14
C SER A 97 -12.18 -36.01 -5.88
N ASP A 98 -13.12 -35.49 -5.07
CA ASP A 98 -13.12 -34.05 -4.73
C ASP A 98 -11.86 -33.61 -3.97
N LEU A 99 -11.28 -34.52 -3.17
CA LEU A 99 -9.99 -34.29 -2.51
C LEU A 99 -8.85 -34.18 -3.54
N GLU A 100 -8.83 -35.05 -4.54
CA GLU A 100 -7.84 -35.00 -5.63
C GLU A 100 -8.04 -33.74 -6.46
N ALA A 101 -9.26 -33.47 -6.92
CA ALA A 101 -9.62 -32.30 -7.73
C ALA A 101 -9.10 -31.00 -7.10
N LYS A 102 -9.25 -30.86 -5.77
CA LYS A 102 -8.85 -29.67 -5.01
C LYS A 102 -7.35 -29.60 -4.63
N HIS A 103 -6.62 -30.72 -4.67
CA HIS A 103 -5.25 -30.79 -4.11
C HIS A 103 -4.19 -31.42 -5.05
N TYR A 104 -4.55 -31.89 -6.25
CA TYR A 104 -3.59 -32.46 -7.23
C TYR A 104 -2.48 -31.47 -7.63
N TYR A 105 -2.77 -30.16 -7.58
CA TYR A 105 -1.86 -29.05 -7.87
C TYR A 105 -1.41 -28.30 -6.60
N HIS A 106 -1.39 -28.97 -5.43
CA HIS A 106 -0.77 -28.42 -4.22
C HIS A 106 0.65 -27.93 -4.52
N GLY A 107 1.05 -26.77 -3.99
CA GLY A 107 2.29 -26.06 -4.33
C GLY A 107 2.14 -24.97 -5.40
N LEU A 108 1.22 -25.11 -6.36
CA LEU A 108 1.03 -24.09 -7.40
C LEU A 108 0.29 -22.85 -6.87
N TYR A 109 0.84 -21.66 -7.14
CA TYR A 109 0.36 -20.37 -6.60
C TYR A 109 -1.14 -20.13 -6.81
N SER A 110 -1.70 -20.44 -8.00
CA SER A 110 -3.12 -20.22 -8.31
C SER A 110 -4.05 -21.32 -7.78
N LYS A 111 -3.52 -22.36 -7.12
CA LYS A 111 -4.25 -23.51 -6.55
C LYS A 111 -5.40 -24.03 -7.45
N PRO A 112 -5.13 -24.32 -8.74
CA PRO A 112 -6.18 -24.63 -9.70
C PRO A 112 -6.86 -25.97 -9.39
N VAL A 113 -8.15 -26.09 -9.74
CA VAL A 113 -8.91 -27.34 -9.59
C VAL A 113 -8.65 -28.24 -10.79
N LEU A 114 -8.32 -29.52 -10.56
CA LEU A 114 -8.22 -30.55 -11.60
C LEU A 114 -9.62 -31.03 -12.00
N ILE A 115 -9.91 -30.97 -13.31
CA ILE A 115 -11.14 -31.53 -13.91
C ILE A 115 -10.87 -32.93 -14.47
N ALA A 116 -9.76 -33.11 -15.21
CA ALA A 116 -9.40 -34.37 -15.85
C ALA A 116 -7.90 -34.54 -16.03
N ARG A 117 -7.40 -35.79 -16.07
CA ARG A 117 -6.03 -36.13 -16.48
C ARG A 117 -5.98 -37.49 -17.19
N THR A 118 -5.03 -37.67 -18.11
CA THR A 118 -4.79 -38.96 -18.79
C THR A 118 -3.70 -39.82 -18.14
N GLY A 119 -2.93 -39.26 -17.21
CA GLY A 119 -1.95 -40.01 -16.43
C GLY A 119 -2.58 -41.10 -15.55
N ASN A 120 -1.96 -42.28 -15.53
CA ASN A 120 -2.40 -43.43 -14.72
C ASN A 120 -1.77 -43.46 -13.30
N ASP A 121 -1.14 -42.37 -12.87
CA ASP A 121 -0.59 -42.22 -11.52
C ASP A 121 -1.69 -42.23 -10.45
N THR A 122 -1.57 -43.08 -9.42
CA THR A 122 -2.53 -43.12 -8.31
C THR A 122 -2.27 -41.96 -7.35
N TRP A 123 -3.15 -40.96 -7.35
CA TRP A 123 -3.12 -39.92 -6.32
C TRP A 123 -3.65 -40.46 -4.99
N GLN A 124 -2.99 -40.13 -3.89
CA GLN A 124 -3.36 -40.59 -2.55
C GLN A 124 -3.26 -39.44 -1.54
N TRP A 125 -4.15 -39.44 -0.54
CA TRP A 125 -4.06 -38.50 0.56
C TRP A 125 -2.90 -38.90 1.50
N PRO A 126 -1.98 -37.98 1.85
CA PRO A 126 -0.92 -38.26 2.82
C PRO A 126 -1.49 -38.71 4.17
N THR A 127 -1.01 -39.85 4.69
CA THR A 127 -1.50 -40.43 5.95
C THR A 127 -0.36 -40.70 6.93
N GLY A 128 -0.59 -40.35 8.21
CA GLY A 128 0.39 -40.49 9.31
C GLY A 128 0.73 -39.17 10.01
N PRO A 129 1.50 -39.19 11.12
CA PRO A 129 1.74 -38.01 11.95
C PRO A 129 2.54 -36.88 11.29
N TRP A 130 3.31 -37.19 10.25
CA TRP A 130 4.19 -36.27 9.52
C TRP A 130 3.77 -36.07 8.06
N ALA A 131 2.51 -36.36 7.75
CA ALA A 131 2.03 -36.48 6.38
C ALA A 131 1.55 -35.13 5.80
N SER A 132 2.47 -34.41 5.15
CA SER A 132 2.14 -33.25 4.31
C SER A 132 1.88 -33.67 2.86
N LEU A 133 1.07 -32.90 2.14
CA LEU A 133 1.12 -32.87 0.68
C LEU A 133 2.48 -32.36 0.24
N TRP A 134 3.03 -32.94 -0.83
CA TRP A 134 4.28 -32.49 -1.43
C TRP A 134 3.97 -31.40 -2.48
N PRO A 135 4.69 -30.26 -2.48
CA PRO A 135 4.44 -29.20 -3.44
C PRO A 135 4.87 -29.62 -4.85
N LYS A 136 4.00 -29.39 -5.82
CA LYS A 136 4.32 -29.36 -7.24
C LYS A 136 4.82 -27.99 -7.66
N GLU A 137 5.61 -27.99 -8.73
CA GLU A 137 6.08 -26.78 -9.41
C GLU A 137 5.93 -26.90 -10.93
N LEU A 138 6.00 -25.75 -11.61
CA LEU A 138 6.00 -25.67 -13.08
C LEU A 138 7.42 -25.41 -13.56
N ARG A 139 7.91 -26.22 -14.49
CA ARG A 139 9.21 -26.01 -15.16
C ARG A 139 9.04 -25.89 -16.68
N THR A 140 10.03 -25.28 -17.34
CA THR A 140 10.05 -25.17 -18.80
C THR A 140 10.24 -26.53 -19.47
N VAL A 141 9.75 -26.66 -20.70
CA VAL A 141 9.76 -27.94 -21.45
C VAL A 141 11.18 -28.42 -21.78
N GLY A 142 12.14 -27.50 -21.96
CA GLY A 142 13.51 -27.83 -22.35
C GLY A 142 13.61 -28.30 -23.80
N ASN A 143 14.47 -29.29 -24.07
CA ASN A 143 14.55 -29.95 -25.38
C ASN A 143 13.53 -31.10 -25.43
N HIS A 144 12.63 -31.06 -26.42
CA HIS A 144 11.53 -32.02 -26.54
C HIS A 144 10.94 -31.97 -27.97
N PRO A 145 10.63 -33.11 -28.63
CA PRO A 145 10.15 -33.15 -30.02
C PRO A 145 8.89 -32.33 -30.29
N LEU A 146 8.00 -32.22 -29.27
CA LEU A 146 6.77 -31.42 -29.34
C LEU A 146 6.98 -29.99 -29.86
N LYS A 147 8.15 -29.38 -29.61
CA LYS A 147 8.49 -28.03 -30.11
C LYS A 147 8.41 -27.89 -31.63
N GLU A 148 8.73 -28.95 -32.38
CA GLU A 148 8.77 -28.91 -33.86
C GLU A 148 7.38 -29.06 -34.50
N VAL A 149 6.36 -29.39 -33.70
CA VAL A 149 4.99 -29.69 -34.19
C VAL A 149 3.89 -28.92 -33.46
N TRP A 150 4.20 -28.21 -32.37
CA TRP A 150 3.20 -27.56 -31.51
C TRP A 150 2.52 -26.37 -32.20
N GLU A 151 3.29 -25.31 -32.47
CA GLU A 151 2.74 -23.98 -32.80
C GLU A 151 2.08 -23.94 -34.19
N ASP A 152 2.68 -24.60 -35.19
CA ASP A 152 2.19 -24.58 -36.57
C ASP A 152 1.09 -25.62 -36.88
N ASN A 153 0.77 -26.53 -35.95
CA ASN A 153 -0.06 -27.72 -36.28
C ASN A 153 -0.83 -28.33 -35.10
N LEU A 154 -0.13 -28.90 -34.12
CA LEU A 154 -0.72 -29.77 -33.10
C LEU A 154 -1.57 -29.00 -32.08
N ALA A 155 -1.24 -27.73 -31.81
CA ALA A 155 -2.08 -26.86 -31.00
C ALA A 155 -3.47 -26.65 -31.65
N PHE A 156 -3.51 -26.32 -32.94
CA PHE A 156 -4.76 -26.10 -33.68
C PHE A 156 -5.63 -27.37 -33.73
N GLN A 157 -5.05 -28.55 -33.99
CA GLN A 157 -5.81 -29.80 -33.95
C GLN A 157 -6.37 -30.13 -32.55
N ILE A 158 -5.75 -29.63 -31.46
CA ILE A 158 -6.34 -29.71 -30.10
C ILE A 158 -7.46 -28.67 -29.93
N HIS A 159 -7.31 -27.47 -30.49
CA HIS A 159 -8.37 -26.45 -30.49
C HIS A 159 -9.61 -26.95 -31.25
N ASP A 160 -9.45 -27.61 -32.41
CA ASP A 160 -10.53 -28.26 -33.15
C ASP A 160 -11.29 -29.31 -32.29
N ILE A 161 -10.56 -30.11 -31.50
CA ILE A 161 -11.16 -31.06 -30.55
C ILE A 161 -11.92 -30.32 -29.44
N LEU A 162 -11.36 -29.25 -28.86
CA LEU A 162 -12.02 -28.48 -27.81
C LEU A 162 -13.29 -27.80 -28.31
N GLU A 163 -13.24 -27.17 -29.48
CA GLU A 163 -14.37 -26.44 -30.08
C GLU A 163 -15.47 -27.37 -30.59
N SER A 164 -15.13 -28.49 -31.25
CA SER A 164 -16.11 -29.48 -31.71
C SER A 164 -16.88 -30.19 -30.58
N LYS A 165 -16.37 -30.12 -29.34
CA LYS A 165 -17.01 -30.63 -28.12
C LYS A 165 -17.67 -29.53 -27.30
N GLY A 166 -17.62 -28.27 -27.74
CA GLY A 166 -18.21 -27.12 -27.06
C GLY A 166 -17.49 -26.71 -25.76
N VAL A 167 -16.21 -27.05 -25.60
CA VAL A 167 -15.45 -26.75 -24.38
C VAL A 167 -15.10 -25.27 -24.32
N GLU A 168 -15.53 -24.57 -23.26
CA GLU A 168 -15.15 -23.19 -22.99
C GLU A 168 -13.71 -23.08 -22.45
N TRP A 169 -12.75 -23.40 -23.32
CA TRP A 169 -11.31 -23.32 -23.03
C TRP A 169 -10.81 -21.87 -22.98
N THR A 170 -9.69 -21.66 -22.28
CA THR A 170 -9.09 -20.34 -22.04
C THR A 170 -7.57 -20.32 -22.24
N SER A 171 -6.88 -21.43 -22.00
CA SER A 171 -5.46 -21.63 -22.34
C SER A 171 -5.19 -23.07 -22.79
N THR A 172 -4.16 -23.26 -23.61
CA THR A 172 -3.53 -24.55 -23.88
C THR A 172 -2.04 -24.41 -23.64
N ASP A 173 -1.64 -24.61 -22.38
CA ASP A 173 -0.26 -24.41 -21.92
C ASP A 173 0.56 -25.70 -22.13
N VAL A 174 1.87 -25.59 -22.34
CA VAL A 174 2.79 -26.75 -22.35
C VAL A 174 3.86 -26.53 -21.30
N ALA A 175 3.89 -27.38 -20.27
CA ALA A 175 4.77 -27.25 -19.12
C ALA A 175 5.33 -28.61 -18.71
N ARG A 176 6.41 -28.61 -17.92
CA ARG A 176 6.73 -29.76 -17.06
C ARG A 176 6.07 -29.55 -15.71
N ILE A 177 5.35 -30.57 -15.24
CA ILE A 177 4.63 -30.53 -13.96
C ILE A 177 5.05 -31.75 -13.15
N GLY A 178 5.66 -31.52 -12.00
CA GLY A 178 6.12 -32.55 -11.07
C GLY A 178 6.35 -31.95 -9.68
N PHE A 179 6.85 -32.75 -8.74
CA PHE A 179 7.14 -32.30 -7.39
C PHE A 179 8.46 -31.52 -7.32
N VAL A 180 8.55 -30.63 -6.33
CA VAL A 180 9.81 -29.95 -5.98
C VAL A 180 10.91 -30.98 -5.72
N GLU A 181 12.15 -30.64 -6.05
CA GLU A 181 13.36 -31.51 -6.01
C GLU A 181 13.37 -32.73 -6.97
N GLU A 182 12.29 -33.09 -7.67
CA GLU A 182 12.34 -34.17 -8.68
C GLU A 182 13.30 -33.82 -9.82
N SER A 183 14.25 -34.70 -10.15
CA SER A 183 15.23 -34.44 -11.23
C SER A 183 14.64 -34.56 -12.64
N VAL A 184 13.58 -35.36 -12.82
CA VAL A 184 12.92 -35.61 -14.11
C VAL A 184 11.42 -35.40 -13.97
N THR A 185 10.93 -34.22 -14.35
CA THR A 185 9.49 -33.90 -14.32
C THR A 185 8.85 -34.09 -15.70
N PRO A 186 7.67 -34.75 -15.80
CA PRO A 186 7.04 -35.10 -17.08
C PRO A 186 6.47 -33.88 -17.80
N VAL A 187 6.44 -33.92 -19.13
CA VAL A 187 5.79 -32.89 -19.95
C VAL A 187 4.28 -33.12 -19.96
N ARG A 188 3.52 -32.05 -19.78
CA ARG A 188 2.06 -32.01 -19.82
C ARG A 188 1.58 -30.97 -20.82
N ILE A 189 0.51 -31.29 -21.53
CA ILE A 189 -0.39 -30.28 -22.10
C ILE A 189 -1.43 -29.98 -21.04
N TRP A 190 -1.54 -28.71 -20.68
CA TRP A 190 -2.27 -28.22 -19.53
C TRP A 190 -3.35 -27.25 -20.00
N ILE A 191 -4.58 -27.74 -20.09
CA ILE A 191 -5.69 -27.02 -20.71
C ILE A 191 -6.45 -26.26 -19.61
N GLY A 192 -6.52 -24.94 -19.74
CA GLY A 192 -7.38 -24.09 -18.93
C GLY A 192 -8.80 -24.08 -19.48
N VAL A 193 -9.80 -24.33 -18.65
CA VAL A 193 -11.23 -24.15 -18.97
C VAL A 193 -11.89 -23.25 -17.94
N LYS A 194 -12.96 -22.55 -18.33
CA LYS A 194 -13.71 -21.69 -17.40
C LYS A 194 -14.22 -22.51 -16.20
N PRO A 195 -14.21 -21.96 -14.97
CA PRO A 195 -14.72 -22.67 -13.81
C PRO A 195 -16.20 -23.05 -13.96
N ASN A 196 -16.55 -24.27 -13.56
CA ASN A 196 -17.90 -24.87 -13.62
C ASN A 196 -18.50 -25.07 -15.03
N THR A 197 -17.76 -24.92 -16.13
CA THR A 197 -18.31 -25.10 -17.50
C THR A 197 -18.03 -26.47 -18.13
N LEU A 198 -17.40 -27.40 -17.42
CA LEU A 198 -17.04 -28.73 -17.94
C LEU A 198 -17.14 -29.79 -16.82
N SER A 199 -17.79 -30.92 -17.10
CA SER A 199 -17.85 -32.06 -16.17
C SER A 199 -16.52 -32.85 -16.14
N ARG A 200 -16.33 -33.69 -15.12
CA ARG A 200 -15.13 -34.56 -15.05
C ARG A 200 -15.19 -35.67 -16.10
N GLU A 201 -16.40 -36.12 -16.42
CA GLU A 201 -16.71 -37.18 -17.38
C GLU A 201 -16.46 -36.72 -18.82
N ASP A 202 -16.95 -35.55 -19.18
CA ASP A 202 -16.71 -34.91 -20.48
C ASP A 202 -15.24 -34.48 -20.59
N GLY A 203 -14.69 -33.86 -19.54
CA GLY A 203 -13.28 -33.48 -19.48
C GLY A 203 -12.33 -34.67 -19.65
N LEU A 204 -12.63 -35.83 -19.05
CA LEU A 204 -11.85 -37.05 -19.23
C LEU A 204 -11.99 -37.62 -20.64
N THR A 205 -13.13 -37.45 -21.28
CA THR A 205 -13.36 -37.84 -22.68
C THR A 205 -12.53 -36.97 -23.62
N VAL A 206 -12.62 -35.64 -23.48
CA VAL A 206 -11.84 -34.65 -24.23
C VAL A 206 -10.33 -34.86 -24.03
N ALA A 207 -9.86 -35.04 -22.79
CA ALA A 207 -8.45 -35.23 -22.50
C ALA A 207 -7.89 -36.51 -23.16
N LYS A 208 -8.67 -37.60 -23.20
CA LYS A 208 -8.30 -38.84 -23.90
C LYS A 208 -8.23 -38.66 -25.42
N GLU A 209 -9.15 -37.91 -26.01
CA GLU A 209 -9.18 -37.61 -27.44
C GLU A 209 -7.96 -36.75 -27.84
N CYS A 210 -7.62 -35.73 -27.04
CA CYS A 210 -6.37 -34.99 -27.16
C CYS A 210 -5.13 -35.90 -27.03
N LYS A 211 -5.08 -36.80 -26.04
CA LYS A 211 -3.97 -37.77 -25.89
C LYS A 211 -3.86 -38.74 -27.08
N GLN A 212 -4.96 -39.16 -27.68
CA GLN A 212 -4.96 -39.99 -28.90
C GLN A 212 -4.35 -39.23 -30.09
N LEU A 213 -4.66 -37.94 -30.23
CA LEU A 213 -4.04 -37.07 -31.23
C LEU A 213 -2.51 -36.91 -31.02
N LEU A 214 -2.03 -36.84 -29.77
CA LEU A 214 -0.58 -36.87 -29.48
C LEU A 214 0.06 -38.18 -29.96
N VAL A 215 -0.56 -39.31 -29.63
CA VAL A 215 -0.08 -40.66 -30.02
C VAL A 215 -0.06 -40.83 -31.54
N ALA A 216 -1.07 -40.32 -32.25
CA ALA A 216 -1.10 -40.31 -33.72
C ALA A 216 0.07 -39.51 -34.33
N ASN A 217 0.44 -38.39 -33.69
CA ASN A 217 1.61 -37.58 -34.03
C ASN A 217 2.93 -38.13 -33.43
N LYS A 218 2.95 -39.36 -32.90
CA LYS A 218 4.10 -40.06 -32.31
C LYS A 218 4.68 -39.41 -31.04
N ILE A 219 3.93 -38.50 -30.41
CA ILE A 219 4.25 -37.91 -29.10
C ILE A 219 3.63 -38.82 -28.03
N LEU A 220 4.46 -39.65 -27.39
CA LEU A 220 3.99 -40.71 -26.48
C LEU A 220 4.13 -40.34 -24.99
N ASP A 221 5.13 -39.53 -24.67
CA ASP A 221 5.63 -39.18 -23.33
C ASP A 221 4.98 -37.92 -22.71
N VAL A 222 3.99 -37.35 -23.40
CA VAL A 222 3.20 -36.19 -22.95
C VAL A 222 1.81 -36.64 -22.52
N GLU A 223 1.37 -36.27 -21.32
CA GLU A 223 -0.02 -36.45 -20.86
C GLU A 223 -0.83 -35.16 -20.98
N VAL A 224 -2.16 -35.29 -21.01
CA VAL A 224 -3.10 -34.16 -21.04
C VAL A 224 -3.75 -34.03 -19.66
N GLU A 225 -3.74 -32.81 -19.13
CA GLU A 225 -4.40 -32.44 -17.86
C GLU A 225 -5.29 -31.20 -18.10
N ILE A 226 -6.54 -31.25 -17.64
CA ILE A 226 -7.52 -30.16 -17.75
C ILE A 226 -7.78 -29.58 -16.36
N ARG A 227 -7.72 -28.25 -16.26
CA ARG A 227 -7.89 -27.49 -15.01
C ARG A 227 -8.87 -26.33 -15.16
N GLU A 228 -9.50 -25.95 -14.07
CA GLU A 228 -10.16 -24.64 -13.99
C GLU A 228 -9.10 -23.53 -14.06
N SER A 229 -9.23 -22.64 -15.04
CA SER A 229 -8.32 -21.51 -15.28
C SER A 229 -8.96 -20.46 -16.18
N VAL A 230 -8.54 -19.20 -16.05
CA VAL A 230 -8.93 -18.11 -16.95
C VAL A 230 -7.71 -17.24 -17.25
N VAL A 231 -7.47 -16.93 -18.52
CA VAL A 231 -6.39 -16.02 -18.93
C VAL A 231 -6.82 -14.57 -18.65
N THR A 232 -6.49 -14.10 -17.46
CA THR A 232 -6.60 -12.68 -17.08
C THR A 232 -5.46 -11.89 -17.73
N ARG A 233 -5.80 -10.94 -18.61
CA ARG A 233 -4.82 -9.94 -19.08
C ARG A 233 -4.46 -9.02 -17.92
N TYR A 234 -3.18 -8.85 -17.63
CA TYR A 234 -2.65 -7.97 -16.58
C TYR A 234 -2.76 -6.47 -16.94
N ILE A 235 -3.97 -5.99 -17.21
CA ILE A 235 -4.26 -4.56 -17.38
C ILE A 235 -4.41 -3.95 -15.99
N SER A 236 -3.27 -3.66 -15.35
CA SER A 236 -3.27 -2.92 -14.08
C SER A 236 -3.69 -1.47 -14.33
N THR A 237 -4.57 -0.91 -13.48
CA THR A 237 -5.11 0.44 -13.69
C THR A 237 -4.03 1.49 -13.42
N LYS A 238 -3.73 2.33 -14.41
CA LYS A 238 -2.61 3.30 -14.35
C LYS A 238 -2.92 4.51 -13.49
N LEU A 239 -1.92 4.99 -12.77
CA LEU A 239 -1.96 6.30 -12.11
C LEU A 239 -2.12 7.39 -13.18
N ARG A 240 -2.98 8.36 -12.88
CA ARG A 240 -3.34 9.45 -13.79
C ARG A 240 -2.29 10.55 -13.74
N LYS A 241 -2.21 11.32 -14.82
CA LYS A 241 -1.47 12.59 -14.82
C LYS A 241 -2.24 13.61 -13.95
N PRO A 242 -1.57 14.40 -13.10
CA PRO A 242 -2.20 15.55 -12.46
C PRO A 242 -2.79 16.52 -13.49
N VAL A 243 -3.91 17.15 -13.13
CA VAL A 243 -4.59 18.17 -13.95
C VAL A 243 -4.48 19.54 -13.28
N ARG A 244 -4.77 20.61 -14.03
CA ARG A 244 -4.72 21.98 -13.51
C ARG A 244 -5.91 22.27 -12.61
N SER A 245 -5.77 23.23 -11.71
CA SER A 245 -6.80 23.71 -10.76
C SER A 245 -8.13 24.15 -11.40
N ILE A 246 -8.15 24.41 -12.71
CA ILE A 246 -9.34 24.76 -13.50
C ILE A 246 -10.14 23.53 -13.96
N ASP A 247 -9.56 22.33 -13.92
CA ASP A 247 -10.32 21.09 -14.07
C ASP A 247 -11.06 20.85 -12.75
N PRO A 248 -12.41 20.73 -12.73
CA PRO A 248 -13.15 20.58 -11.49
C PRO A 248 -12.71 19.33 -10.71
N THR A 249 -12.20 18.30 -11.38
CA THR A 249 -11.77 17.04 -10.75
C THR A 249 -10.42 17.13 -10.04
N ALA A 250 -9.66 18.23 -10.17
CA ALA A 250 -8.24 18.29 -9.78
C ALA A 250 -7.92 17.75 -8.37
N GLU A 251 -8.68 18.16 -7.35
CA GLU A 251 -8.49 17.68 -5.98
C GLU A 251 -8.93 16.22 -5.77
N LEU A 252 -10.04 15.79 -6.37
CA LEU A 252 -10.48 14.39 -6.32
C LEU A 252 -9.59 13.47 -7.15
N LEU A 253 -8.86 13.99 -8.13
CA LEU A 253 -7.95 13.21 -8.98
C LEU A 253 -6.61 12.92 -8.28
N GLU A 254 -6.15 13.84 -7.43
CA GLU A 254 -4.82 13.84 -6.80
C GLU A 254 -4.40 12.49 -6.20
N PRO A 255 -5.23 11.79 -5.40
CA PRO A 255 -4.87 10.49 -4.81
C PRO A 255 -4.72 9.34 -5.82
N LEU A 256 -5.08 9.55 -7.10
CA LEU A 256 -4.87 8.60 -8.20
C LEU A 256 -3.66 8.96 -9.08
N THR A 257 -2.83 9.93 -8.69
CA THR A 257 -1.69 10.39 -9.49
C THR A 257 -0.34 9.90 -8.94
N SER A 258 0.76 10.44 -9.45
CA SER A 258 2.13 10.15 -9.01
C SER A 258 2.79 11.32 -8.26
N THR A 259 1.96 12.12 -7.58
CA THR A 259 2.35 13.10 -6.56
C THR A 259 3.04 12.44 -5.37
N LEU A 260 3.68 13.23 -4.52
CA LEU A 260 4.17 12.76 -3.22
C LEU A 260 3.03 12.59 -2.22
N GLY A 261 3.19 11.59 -1.36
CA GLY A 261 2.16 11.18 -0.40
C GLY A 261 1.11 10.20 -0.92
N PRO A 262 1.35 9.29 -1.91
CA PRO A 262 0.32 8.34 -2.32
C PRO A 262 -0.05 7.43 -1.14
N PHE A 263 -1.34 7.24 -0.91
CA PHE A 263 -1.84 6.45 0.21
C PHE A 263 -1.58 4.97 -0.10
N ILE A 264 -1.01 4.20 0.83
CA ILE A 264 -0.58 2.82 0.54
C ILE A 264 -0.87 1.83 1.67
N CYS A 265 -0.96 0.55 1.30
CA CYS A 265 -0.96 -0.58 2.22
C CYS A 265 -0.13 -1.75 1.66
N ASN A 266 0.23 -2.69 2.53
CA ASN A 266 0.55 -4.05 2.11
C ASN A 266 -0.75 -4.72 1.60
N ALA A 267 -0.75 -5.23 0.36
CA ALA A 267 -1.94 -5.80 -0.29
C ALA A 267 -2.49 -7.05 0.41
N SER A 268 -1.69 -7.74 1.23
CA SER A 268 -2.11 -8.89 2.04
C SER A 268 -2.72 -8.49 3.38
N THR A 269 -2.52 -7.24 3.83
CA THR A 269 -3.05 -6.71 5.09
C THR A 269 -3.65 -5.30 4.90
N PRO A 270 -4.64 -5.11 4.01
CA PRO A 270 -5.11 -3.79 3.58
C PRO A 270 -5.88 -2.98 4.64
N TRP A 271 -5.98 -3.48 5.88
CA TRP A 271 -6.46 -2.72 7.04
C TRP A 271 -5.35 -1.96 7.77
N ALA A 272 -4.07 -2.22 7.45
CA ALA A 272 -2.92 -1.44 7.90
C ALA A 272 -2.52 -0.48 6.78
N GLU A 273 -2.59 0.82 7.06
CA GLU A 273 -2.45 1.88 6.06
C GLU A 273 -1.37 2.88 6.46
N GLY A 274 -0.67 3.41 5.47
CA GLY A 274 0.31 4.48 5.62
C GLY A 274 0.48 5.28 4.34
N THR A 275 1.59 6.00 4.24
CA THR A 275 1.86 6.93 3.14
C THR A 275 3.17 6.57 2.42
N GLY A 276 3.17 6.67 1.09
CA GLY A 276 4.37 6.66 0.28
C GLY A 276 5.09 8.00 0.33
N GLY A 277 6.38 8.01 0.64
CA GLY A 277 7.12 9.24 0.88
C GLY A 277 7.53 9.94 -0.40
N PHE A 278 8.56 9.39 -1.04
CA PHE A 278 9.20 10.00 -2.20
C PHE A 278 9.69 8.93 -3.17
N TYR A 279 9.73 9.28 -4.45
CA TYR A 279 10.29 8.41 -5.47
C TYR A 279 11.80 8.60 -5.60
N VAL A 280 12.49 7.52 -5.97
CA VAL A 280 13.90 7.52 -6.38
C VAL A 280 14.09 6.65 -7.62
N THR A 281 15.12 6.92 -8.41
CA THR A 281 15.48 6.08 -9.58
C THR A 281 16.92 5.60 -9.51
N ASP A 282 17.18 4.38 -9.99
CA ASP A 282 18.53 3.79 -10.06
C ASP A 282 19.27 4.09 -11.38
N ASP A 283 20.49 3.56 -11.51
CA ASP A 283 21.33 3.66 -12.71
C ASP A 283 20.79 2.90 -13.94
N LYS A 284 19.63 2.25 -13.84
CA LYS A 284 18.92 1.51 -14.89
C LYS A 284 17.53 2.08 -15.18
N SER A 285 17.21 3.25 -14.64
CA SER A 285 15.89 3.91 -14.73
C SER A 285 14.72 3.09 -14.13
N ASN A 286 14.99 2.15 -13.21
CA ASN A 286 13.94 1.57 -12.39
C ASN A 286 13.43 2.63 -11.42
N LEU A 287 12.11 2.79 -11.34
CA LEU A 287 11.45 3.67 -10.37
C LEU A 287 11.15 2.92 -9.08
N TYR A 288 11.48 3.55 -7.95
CA TYR A 288 11.16 3.06 -6.62
C TYR A 288 10.42 4.13 -5.83
N LEU A 289 9.54 3.69 -4.93
CA LEU A 289 8.90 4.51 -3.89
C LEU A 289 9.52 4.15 -2.54
N VAL A 290 9.95 5.16 -1.78
CA VAL A 290 10.43 5.00 -0.40
C VAL A 290 9.30 5.30 0.58
N THR A 291 9.11 4.45 1.58
CA THR A 291 8.15 4.61 2.70
C THR A 291 8.78 4.04 3.98
N ALA A 292 8.09 4.07 5.12
CA ALA A 292 8.54 3.43 6.37
C ALA A 292 8.40 1.89 6.31
N ARG A 293 9.25 1.13 7.00
CA ARG A 293 9.15 -0.35 7.09
C ARG A 293 7.84 -0.75 7.73
N HIS A 294 7.44 -0.10 8.82
CA HIS A 294 6.22 -0.46 9.57
C HIS A 294 4.90 -0.17 8.83
N VAL A 295 4.93 0.51 7.68
CA VAL A 295 3.77 0.71 6.79
C VAL A 295 3.55 -0.52 5.89
N VAL A 296 4.61 -1.27 5.59
CA VAL A 296 4.60 -2.38 4.62
C VAL A 296 4.85 -3.76 5.24
N PHE A 297 5.50 -3.81 6.40
CA PHE A 297 5.57 -4.97 7.29
C PHE A 297 4.79 -4.69 8.57
N LYS A 298 4.21 -5.73 9.16
CA LYS A 298 3.61 -5.63 10.49
C LYS A 298 4.67 -5.30 11.55
N GLN A 299 4.22 -4.72 12.65
CA GLN A 299 4.99 -4.60 13.89
C GLN A 299 4.84 -5.88 14.74
N ASP A 300 5.17 -7.05 14.18
CA ASP A 300 5.45 -8.24 14.98
C ASP A 300 6.91 -8.16 15.46
N GLN A 301 7.18 -8.23 16.78
CA GLN A 301 8.55 -8.16 17.31
C GLN A 301 9.44 -9.30 16.78
N ASP A 302 8.83 -10.47 16.53
CA ASP A 302 9.49 -11.67 16.00
C ASP A 302 9.90 -11.56 14.52
N ASN A 303 9.54 -10.47 13.81
CA ASN A 303 9.65 -10.35 12.36
C ASN A 303 10.36 -9.05 11.91
N ASN A 304 11.38 -8.65 12.66
CA ASN A 304 12.19 -7.47 12.36
C ASN A 304 13.39 -7.74 11.42
N ASP A 305 13.45 -8.89 10.74
CA ASP A 305 14.58 -9.25 9.87
C ASP A 305 14.74 -8.34 8.64
N MET A 306 15.95 -8.36 8.05
CA MET A 306 16.23 -7.68 6.79
C MET A 306 15.49 -8.36 5.64
N TYR A 307 14.58 -7.64 4.98
CA TYR A 307 13.90 -8.11 3.78
C TYR A 307 14.68 -7.72 2.53
N GLU A 308 14.87 -8.68 1.62
CA GLU A 308 15.52 -8.47 0.32
C GLU A 308 14.93 -9.49 -0.66
N CYS A 309 14.16 -9.02 -1.66
CA CYS A 309 13.53 -9.89 -2.66
C CYS A 309 14.59 -10.36 -3.66
N LYS A 310 15.12 -11.58 -3.45
CA LYS A 310 16.27 -12.10 -4.18
C LYS A 310 15.89 -12.87 -5.43
N ASN A 311 14.76 -13.58 -5.38
CA ASN A 311 14.31 -14.46 -6.45
C ASN A 311 12.83 -14.24 -6.78
N SER A 312 12.44 -14.44 -8.04
CA SER A 312 11.04 -14.34 -8.48
C SER A 312 10.11 -15.40 -7.88
N SER A 313 10.66 -16.44 -7.25
CA SER A 313 9.92 -17.46 -6.49
C SER A 313 9.67 -17.06 -5.03
N GLU A 314 10.40 -16.05 -4.54
CA GLU A 314 10.23 -15.37 -3.25
C GLU A 314 8.75 -14.94 -3.04
N PRO A 315 8.04 -15.20 -1.91
CA PRO A 315 6.81 -14.46 -1.61
C PRO A 315 7.05 -12.94 -1.52
N ARG A 316 6.78 -12.25 -2.63
CA ARG A 316 6.93 -10.79 -2.75
C ARG A 316 5.88 -10.06 -1.92
N VAL A 317 6.28 -8.97 -1.26
CA VAL A 317 5.35 -8.09 -0.54
C VAL A 317 4.79 -7.05 -1.51
N ASP A 318 3.62 -7.34 -2.08
CA ASP A 318 2.90 -6.44 -2.97
C ASP A 318 2.30 -5.24 -2.21
N ILE A 319 2.52 -4.04 -2.74
CA ILE A 319 2.08 -2.76 -2.16
C ILE A 319 0.99 -2.17 -3.04
N ALA A 320 -0.15 -1.82 -2.45
CA ALA A 320 -1.30 -1.29 -3.16
C ALA A 320 -1.59 0.18 -2.79
N LEU A 321 -2.12 0.92 -3.76
CA LEU A 321 -2.69 2.24 -3.56
C LEU A 321 -3.98 2.12 -2.74
N PHE A 322 -4.08 2.92 -1.67
CA PHE A 322 -5.06 2.82 -0.58
C PHE A 322 -5.08 1.46 0.13
N GLY A 323 -5.42 1.44 1.42
CA GLY A 323 -5.97 0.23 2.03
C GLY A 323 -7.48 0.11 1.78
N THR A 324 -8.18 -0.55 2.69
CA THR A 324 -9.64 -0.72 2.68
C THR A 324 -10.35 0.53 3.21
N ALA A 325 -9.80 1.19 4.24
CA ALA A 325 -10.41 2.36 4.87
C ALA A 325 -10.18 3.61 4.01
N ALA A 326 -8.93 3.87 3.59
CA ALA A 326 -8.60 4.98 2.71
C ALA A 326 -9.38 4.92 1.39
N PHE A 327 -9.52 3.74 0.75
CA PHE A 327 -10.32 3.62 -0.48
C PHE A 327 -11.81 3.91 -0.23
N THR A 328 -12.38 3.37 0.84
CA THR A 328 -13.79 3.62 1.22
C THR A 328 -14.03 5.11 1.52
N ASN A 329 -13.09 5.77 2.18
CA ASN A 329 -13.18 7.20 2.50
C ASN A 329 -12.95 8.07 1.25
N TYR A 330 -12.13 7.63 0.30
CA TYR A 330 -11.91 8.31 -0.98
C TYR A 330 -13.16 8.26 -1.88
N VAL A 331 -13.81 7.09 -2.01
CA VAL A 331 -15.09 6.98 -2.73
C VAL A 331 -16.15 7.90 -2.12
N LYS A 332 -16.29 7.93 -0.79
CA LYS A 332 -17.21 8.82 -0.08
C LYS A 332 -16.92 10.32 -0.25
N GLN A 333 -15.66 10.71 -0.48
CA GLN A 333 -15.32 12.10 -0.81
C GLN A 333 -15.83 12.50 -2.19
N ILE A 334 -15.77 11.59 -3.18
CA ILE A 334 -16.36 11.83 -4.51
C ILE A 334 -17.90 11.90 -4.41
N GLU A 335 -18.52 11.00 -3.64
CA GLU A 335 -19.97 11.04 -3.39
C GLU A 335 -20.41 12.37 -2.75
N ARG A 336 -19.73 12.80 -1.68
CA ARG A 336 -20.00 14.09 -1.03
C ARG A 336 -19.79 15.27 -1.98
N ALA A 337 -18.71 15.29 -2.76
CA ALA A 337 -18.46 16.38 -3.71
C ALA A 337 -19.55 16.48 -4.80
N ILE A 338 -20.20 15.36 -5.16
CA ILE A 338 -21.39 15.36 -6.03
C ILE A 338 -22.60 15.96 -5.32
N GLU A 339 -22.75 15.77 -4.00
CA GLU A 339 -23.85 16.34 -3.20
C GLU A 339 -23.66 17.83 -2.93
N ASP A 340 -22.46 18.25 -2.50
CA ASP A 340 -22.11 19.66 -2.26
C ASP A 340 -22.36 20.53 -3.50
N LYS A 341 -22.06 20.01 -4.70
CA LYS A 341 -22.34 20.71 -5.96
C LYS A 341 -23.83 20.73 -6.33
N LYS A 342 -24.65 19.75 -5.93
CA LYS A 342 -26.13 19.84 -6.12
C LYS A 342 -26.71 20.94 -5.26
N LEU A 343 -26.29 21.04 -3.99
CA LEU A 343 -26.75 22.09 -3.07
C LEU A 343 -26.46 23.49 -3.64
N ILE A 344 -25.28 23.69 -4.24
CA ILE A 344 -24.96 24.95 -4.95
C ILE A 344 -25.92 25.20 -6.13
N VAL A 345 -26.24 24.20 -6.94
CA VAL A 345 -27.22 24.33 -8.04
C VAL A 345 -28.61 24.70 -7.49
N GLU A 346 -29.07 24.01 -6.45
CA GLU A 346 -30.38 24.24 -5.81
C GLU A 346 -30.47 25.65 -5.20
N ASP A 347 -29.41 26.15 -4.55
CA ASP A 347 -29.35 27.53 -4.05
C ASP A 347 -29.31 28.58 -5.18
N GLN A 348 -28.57 28.34 -6.27
CA GLN A 348 -28.55 29.28 -7.39
C GLN A 348 -29.89 29.30 -8.14
N ASP A 349 -30.56 28.16 -8.33
CA ASP A 349 -31.90 28.11 -8.91
C ASP A 349 -32.93 28.82 -8.04
N ARG A 350 -32.81 28.72 -6.70
CA ARG A 350 -33.65 29.47 -5.76
C ARG A 350 -33.42 30.99 -5.87
N LEU A 351 -32.16 31.45 -5.87
CA LEU A 351 -31.83 32.88 -6.03
C LEU A 351 -32.32 33.45 -7.37
N VAL A 352 -32.13 32.70 -8.47
CA VAL A 352 -32.61 33.08 -9.80
C VAL A 352 -34.15 33.13 -9.88
N GLN A 353 -34.86 32.35 -9.08
CA GLN A 353 -36.33 32.41 -8.99
C GLN A 353 -36.80 33.55 -8.09
N GLU A 354 -36.18 33.77 -6.92
CA GLU A 354 -36.48 34.89 -6.02
C GLU A 354 -36.29 36.24 -6.73
N ALA A 355 -35.23 36.39 -7.53
CA ALA A 355 -34.97 37.59 -8.35
C ALA A 355 -36.01 37.82 -9.47
N ARG A 356 -36.83 36.81 -9.84
CA ARG A 356 -37.93 36.94 -10.81
C ARG A 356 -39.27 37.26 -10.16
N GLU A 357 -39.36 37.21 -8.84
CA GLU A 357 -40.58 37.41 -8.04
C GLU A 357 -40.53 38.69 -7.19
N GLY A 358 -39.43 39.46 -7.24
CA GLY A 358 -39.22 40.73 -6.54
C GLY A 358 -40.01 41.93 -7.09
N ASP A 359 -40.12 42.98 -6.27
CA ASP A 359 -40.80 44.25 -6.57
C ASP A 359 -39.84 45.27 -7.23
N ASP A 360 -40.35 46.16 -8.10
CA ASP A 360 -39.61 47.05 -9.01
C ASP A 360 -38.80 48.18 -8.29
N ARG A 361 -37.87 47.83 -7.39
CA ARG A 361 -37.17 48.80 -6.51
C ARG A 361 -35.67 48.57 -6.29
N MET A 362 -35.07 47.53 -6.88
CA MET A 362 -33.62 47.33 -6.87
C MET A 362 -32.96 47.97 -8.10
N ASP A 363 -31.63 48.11 -8.05
CA ASP A 363 -30.86 48.77 -9.09
C ASP A 363 -30.63 47.77 -10.24
N ILE A 364 -31.16 48.09 -11.43
CA ILE A 364 -31.29 47.15 -12.56
C ILE A 364 -29.93 46.58 -12.97
N ASP A 365 -28.86 47.38 -12.89
CA ASP A 365 -27.51 46.94 -13.22
C ASP A 365 -26.95 45.91 -12.21
N GLN A 366 -27.43 45.90 -10.96
CA GLN A 366 -27.06 44.91 -9.94
C GLN A 366 -27.84 43.60 -10.12
N ASP A 367 -29.16 43.65 -10.32
CA ASP A 367 -29.99 42.46 -10.53
C ASP A 367 -29.52 41.65 -11.76
N VAL A 368 -29.15 42.34 -12.83
CA VAL A 368 -28.56 41.73 -14.05
C VAL A 368 -27.21 41.07 -13.76
N TRP A 369 -26.37 41.68 -12.91
CA TRP A 369 -25.08 41.11 -12.53
C TRP A 369 -25.22 39.89 -11.61
N GLU A 370 -26.15 39.92 -10.65
CA GLU A 370 -26.40 38.81 -9.73
C GLU A 370 -27.00 37.59 -10.46
N HIS A 371 -28.00 37.78 -11.33
CA HIS A 371 -28.55 36.69 -12.16
C HIS A 371 -27.48 36.10 -13.10
N ALA A 372 -26.68 36.94 -13.77
CA ALA A 372 -25.60 36.47 -14.62
C ALA A 372 -24.54 35.65 -13.85
N SER A 373 -24.21 36.08 -12.62
CA SER A 373 -23.26 35.38 -11.75
C SER A 373 -23.83 34.04 -11.25
N ALA A 374 -25.11 34.00 -10.88
CA ALA A 374 -25.78 32.78 -10.43
C ALA A 374 -25.86 31.72 -11.53
N GLU A 375 -26.22 32.08 -12.77
CA GLU A 375 -26.24 31.13 -13.89
C GLU A 375 -24.82 30.63 -14.27
N ILE A 376 -23.76 31.44 -14.07
CA ILE A 376 -22.36 31.00 -14.23
C ILE A 376 -22.02 29.95 -13.17
N LEU A 377 -22.22 30.25 -11.88
CA LEU A 377 -21.92 29.33 -10.77
C LEU A 377 -22.71 28.02 -10.86
N LYS A 378 -24.00 28.12 -11.22
CA LYS A 378 -24.89 26.99 -11.49
C LYS A 378 -24.39 26.13 -12.66
N LYS A 379 -23.91 26.73 -13.74
CA LYS A 379 -23.33 26.00 -14.87
C LYS A 379 -22.05 25.27 -14.44
N GLU A 380 -21.12 25.96 -13.78
CA GLU A 380 -19.86 25.36 -13.30
C GLU A 380 -20.12 24.20 -12.32
N ALA A 381 -21.12 24.33 -11.45
CA ALA A 381 -21.53 23.27 -10.55
C ALA A 381 -22.13 22.05 -11.30
N ASN A 382 -22.94 22.27 -12.34
CA ASN A 382 -23.47 21.20 -13.19
C ASN A 382 -22.36 20.49 -13.99
N ASP A 383 -21.44 21.25 -14.60
CA ASP A 383 -20.28 20.70 -15.33
C ASP A 383 -19.38 19.87 -14.37
N ALA A 384 -19.19 20.34 -13.13
CA ALA A 384 -18.50 19.59 -12.07
C ALA A 384 -19.25 18.31 -11.66
N ILE A 385 -20.57 18.32 -11.49
CA ILE A 385 -21.38 17.11 -11.18
C ILE A 385 -21.20 16.05 -12.27
N VAL A 386 -21.18 16.43 -13.54
CA VAL A 386 -20.96 15.49 -14.66
C VAL A 386 -19.54 14.90 -14.60
N ALA A 387 -18.53 15.73 -14.34
CA ALA A 387 -17.15 15.29 -14.21
C ALA A 387 -16.93 14.36 -12.99
N PHE A 388 -17.54 14.67 -11.85
CA PHE A 388 -17.45 13.88 -10.62
C PHE A 388 -18.15 12.52 -10.74
N LYS A 389 -19.35 12.46 -11.35
CA LYS A 389 -20.02 11.18 -11.64
C LYS A 389 -19.17 10.28 -12.53
N LYS A 390 -18.56 10.84 -13.58
CA LYS A 390 -17.64 10.10 -14.45
C LYS A 390 -16.40 9.61 -13.67
N LEU A 391 -15.84 10.42 -12.78
CA LEU A 391 -14.72 10.01 -11.93
C LEU A 391 -15.12 8.90 -10.96
N TYR A 392 -16.31 8.99 -10.34
CA TYR A 392 -16.88 7.94 -9.49
C TYR A 392 -17.02 6.61 -10.24
N ASP A 393 -17.63 6.62 -11.44
CA ASP A 393 -17.79 5.43 -12.27
C ASP A 393 -16.43 4.82 -12.66
N ASP A 394 -15.45 5.65 -13.06
CA ASP A 394 -14.08 5.24 -13.36
C ASP A 394 -13.37 4.64 -12.12
N VAL A 395 -13.59 5.21 -10.93
CA VAL A 395 -12.99 4.77 -9.66
C VAL A 395 -13.58 3.44 -9.22
N VAL A 396 -14.91 3.33 -9.14
CA VAL A 396 -15.59 2.11 -8.69
C VAL A 396 -15.32 0.95 -9.67
N LYS A 397 -15.35 1.21 -10.98
CA LYS A 397 -15.06 0.20 -12.01
C LYS A 397 -13.57 -0.17 -12.09
N GLY A 398 -12.68 0.81 -11.98
CA GLY A 398 -11.24 0.64 -12.21
C GLY A 398 -10.46 0.17 -10.97
N TRP A 399 -10.82 0.64 -9.78
CA TRP A 399 -9.96 0.59 -8.60
C TRP A 399 -10.55 -0.16 -7.39
N SER A 400 -11.84 -0.54 -7.38
CA SER A 400 -12.44 -1.23 -6.21
C SER A 400 -11.67 -2.49 -5.77
N LYS A 401 -11.11 -3.22 -6.73
CA LYS A 401 -10.37 -4.46 -6.49
C LYS A 401 -8.92 -4.19 -6.09
N ILE A 402 -8.43 -4.83 -5.02
CA ILE A 402 -7.07 -4.62 -4.49
C ILE A 402 -5.98 -4.98 -5.50
N GLU A 403 -6.18 -6.02 -6.32
CA GLU A 403 -5.24 -6.42 -7.37
C GLU A 403 -5.08 -5.35 -8.47
N ASN A 404 -6.12 -4.55 -8.74
CA ASN A 404 -6.02 -3.42 -9.66
C ASN A 404 -5.23 -2.25 -9.05
N ARG A 405 -5.06 -2.21 -7.73
CA ARG A 405 -4.41 -1.14 -6.98
C ARG A 405 -2.94 -1.41 -6.65
N VAL A 406 -2.44 -2.64 -6.81
CA VAL A 406 -1.02 -3.00 -6.58
C VAL A 406 -0.09 -2.13 -7.43
N LEU A 407 0.61 -1.20 -6.80
CA LEU A 407 1.56 -0.25 -7.42
C LEU A 407 2.90 -0.90 -7.79
N GLY A 408 3.24 -2.00 -7.13
CA GLY A 408 4.56 -2.60 -7.16
C GLY A 408 4.80 -3.49 -5.94
N PHE A 409 6.05 -3.78 -5.63
CA PHE A 409 6.43 -4.71 -4.55
C PHE A 409 7.68 -4.24 -3.81
N VAL A 410 7.80 -4.57 -2.52
CA VAL A 410 9.03 -4.33 -1.75
C VAL A 410 10.19 -5.10 -2.37
N VAL A 411 11.30 -4.43 -2.68
CA VAL A 411 12.55 -5.09 -3.07
C VAL A 411 13.54 -5.19 -1.91
N PHE A 412 13.52 -4.23 -0.99
CA PHE A 412 14.47 -4.14 0.11
C PHE A 412 13.86 -3.41 1.31
N SER A 413 14.17 -3.89 2.51
CA SER A 413 14.00 -3.17 3.76
C SER A 413 15.08 -3.63 4.74
N PRO A 414 15.87 -2.72 5.36
CA PRO A 414 16.64 -3.07 6.54
C PRO A 414 15.72 -3.48 7.72
N PRO A 415 16.28 -4.07 8.78
CA PRO A 415 15.61 -4.15 10.07
C PRO A 415 15.35 -2.75 10.63
N ILE A 416 14.28 -2.59 11.42
CA ILE A 416 14.11 -1.40 12.26
C ILE A 416 15.21 -1.40 13.33
N ASP A 417 15.97 -0.31 13.39
CA ASP A 417 16.99 -0.08 14.41
C ASP A 417 16.85 1.34 14.97
N ILE A 418 16.67 1.43 16.28
CA ILE A 418 16.37 2.65 17.03
C ILE A 418 17.64 3.47 17.33
N SER A 419 18.84 2.92 17.09
CA SER A 419 20.10 3.66 17.27
C SER A 419 21.06 3.42 16.09
N ALA A 420 20.55 3.56 14.87
CA ALA A 420 21.26 3.14 13.67
C ALA A 420 22.40 4.09 13.25
N GLY A 421 23.54 3.48 12.92
CA GLY A 421 24.72 4.16 12.38
C GLY A 421 25.41 5.13 13.37
N PRO A 422 26.42 5.89 12.93
CA PRO A 422 27.19 6.79 13.80
C PRO A 422 26.38 7.99 14.31
N ASN A 423 25.20 8.25 13.73
CA ASN A 423 24.32 9.34 14.11
C ASN A 423 23.24 8.92 15.13
N ASN A 424 23.02 7.62 15.34
CA ASN A 424 21.95 7.06 16.18
C ASN A 424 20.55 7.56 15.79
N TYR A 425 20.24 7.63 14.48
CA TYR A 425 18.88 7.91 14.02
C TYR A 425 18.05 6.63 14.02
N THR A 426 16.72 6.73 14.07
CA THR A 426 15.86 5.58 13.76
C THR A 426 16.00 5.23 12.27
N GLN A 427 16.36 3.98 11.99
CA GLN A 427 16.29 3.38 10.67
C GLN A 427 14.95 2.68 10.52
N ASP A 428 14.01 3.31 9.82
CA ASP A 428 12.69 2.75 9.52
C ASP A 428 12.29 3.18 8.10
N TYR A 429 12.73 2.42 7.11
CA TYR A 429 12.39 2.65 5.70
C TYR A 429 12.30 1.33 4.91
N ALA A 430 11.54 1.33 3.83
CA ALA A 430 11.46 0.27 2.84
C ALA A 430 11.48 0.85 1.42
N LEU A 431 12.07 0.10 0.49
CA LEU A 431 12.22 0.43 -0.92
C LEU A 431 11.26 -0.45 -1.74
N VAL A 432 10.23 0.17 -2.31
CA VAL A 432 9.20 -0.48 -3.13
C VAL A 432 9.53 -0.25 -4.60
N LYS A 433 9.75 -1.29 -5.40
CA LYS A 433 9.88 -1.14 -6.85
C LYS A 433 8.50 -0.91 -7.45
N VAL A 434 8.33 0.21 -8.15
CA VAL A 434 7.10 0.56 -8.85
C VAL A 434 7.02 -0.25 -10.15
N ASP A 435 5.84 -0.78 -10.47
CA ASP A 435 5.58 -1.49 -11.72
C ASP A 435 5.55 -0.48 -12.88
N SER A 436 6.33 -0.71 -13.95
CA SER A 436 6.40 0.20 -15.09
C SER A 436 5.09 0.28 -15.90
N SER A 437 4.16 -0.65 -15.71
CA SER A 437 2.79 -0.55 -16.25
C SER A 437 1.95 0.52 -15.53
N LYS A 438 2.30 0.89 -14.27
CA LYS A 438 1.48 1.78 -13.43
C LYS A 438 1.60 3.25 -13.75
N ILE A 439 2.76 3.70 -14.21
CA ILE A 439 3.04 5.11 -14.47
C ILE A 439 3.63 5.23 -15.87
N ASP A 440 2.87 5.84 -16.79
CA ASP A 440 3.41 6.21 -18.09
C ASP A 440 4.49 7.29 -17.92
N ALA A 441 5.64 7.13 -18.58
CA ALA A 441 6.75 8.09 -18.48
C ALA A 441 6.33 9.54 -18.83
N ALA A 442 5.39 9.71 -19.78
CA ALA A 442 4.83 11.01 -20.16
C ALA A 442 3.84 11.63 -19.13
N ASN A 443 3.39 10.84 -18.16
CA ASN A 443 2.48 11.26 -17.08
C ASN A 443 3.22 11.48 -15.75
N PHE A 444 4.43 10.94 -15.59
CA PHE A 444 5.25 11.12 -14.38
C PHE A 444 5.82 12.54 -14.30
N THR A 445 5.49 13.27 -13.24
CA THR A 445 5.94 14.66 -13.04
C THR A 445 7.29 14.79 -12.34
N GLY A 446 7.90 13.66 -11.96
CA GLY A 446 8.91 13.61 -10.90
C GLY A 446 8.29 13.85 -9.52
N ASN A 447 9.12 13.87 -8.49
CA ASN A 447 8.70 14.19 -7.12
C ASN A 447 8.07 15.60 -7.07
N ALA A 448 6.79 15.69 -6.72
CA ALA A 448 6.08 16.95 -6.51
C ALA A 448 4.94 16.77 -5.49
N ILE A 449 4.77 17.72 -4.57
CA ILE A 449 3.60 17.79 -3.68
C ILE A 449 2.51 18.60 -4.40
N ASP A 450 1.27 18.09 -4.46
CA ASP A 450 0.12 18.93 -4.80
C ASP A 450 -0.28 19.78 -3.58
N LEU A 451 -0.30 21.10 -3.75
CA LEU A 451 -0.66 22.06 -2.70
C LEU A 451 -2.18 22.14 -2.40
N GLY A 452 -3.02 21.37 -3.10
CA GLY A 452 -4.44 21.22 -2.82
C GLY A 452 -5.27 22.49 -3.09
N THR A 453 -6.50 22.48 -2.61
CA THR A 453 -7.44 23.63 -2.61
C THR A 453 -7.99 23.95 -1.22
N GLN A 454 -7.43 23.30 -0.19
CA GLN A 454 -7.88 23.35 1.21
C GLN A 454 -7.39 24.60 1.96
N ILE A 455 -6.33 25.24 1.43
CA ILE A 455 -5.80 26.53 1.86
C ILE A 455 -5.82 27.41 0.60
N ALA A 456 -6.30 28.66 0.69
CA ALA A 456 -6.33 29.58 -0.44
C ALA A 456 -4.89 29.92 -0.91
N GLU A 457 -4.69 30.25 -2.19
CA GLU A 457 -3.34 30.53 -2.74
C GLU A 457 -2.67 31.68 -2.00
N GLU A 458 -3.40 32.78 -1.77
CA GLU A 458 -2.93 33.95 -1.03
C GLU A 458 -2.65 33.66 0.45
N GLU A 459 -3.44 32.80 1.10
CA GLU A 459 -3.19 32.38 2.49
C GLU A 459 -1.95 31.46 2.56
N PHE A 460 -1.82 30.50 1.65
CA PHE A 460 -0.66 29.62 1.57
C PHE A 460 0.63 30.41 1.33
N ILE A 461 0.60 31.41 0.44
CA ILE A 461 1.72 32.32 0.19
C ILE A 461 2.09 33.10 1.46
N LEU A 462 1.11 33.59 2.24
CA LEU A 462 1.38 34.28 3.51
C LEU A 462 1.96 33.33 4.57
N LEU A 463 1.49 32.09 4.66
CA LEU A 463 2.04 31.06 5.56
C LEU A 463 3.47 30.63 5.17
N MET A 464 3.89 30.80 3.91
CA MET A 464 5.29 30.64 3.49
C MET A 464 6.14 31.90 3.72
N TYR A 465 5.53 33.06 4.02
CA TYR A 465 6.18 34.35 4.26
C TYR A 465 5.88 34.97 5.65
N PRO A 466 6.10 34.26 6.77
CA PRO A 466 5.87 34.83 8.10
C PRO A 466 6.77 36.06 8.37
N HIS A 467 7.97 36.12 7.79
CA HIS A 467 8.80 37.32 7.79
C HIS A 467 8.90 38.00 6.42
N HIS A 468 8.97 39.33 6.43
CA HIS A 468 9.01 40.15 5.20
C HIS A 468 10.26 39.88 4.32
N THR A 469 11.37 39.44 4.91
CA THR A 469 12.59 39.02 4.18
C THR A 469 12.39 37.77 3.34
N ASN A 470 11.39 36.94 3.66
CA ASN A 470 11.17 35.64 3.03
C ASN A 470 10.47 35.75 1.67
N ARG A 471 9.97 36.94 1.27
CA ARG A 471 9.13 37.19 0.07
C ARG A 471 9.69 36.74 -1.29
N HIS A 472 10.89 36.16 -1.33
CA HIS A 472 11.56 35.67 -2.53
C HIS A 472 12.01 34.20 -2.42
N THR A 473 11.74 33.49 -1.31
CA THR A 473 12.18 32.10 -1.10
C THR A 473 11.23 31.08 -1.72
N PHE A 474 9.92 31.32 -1.62
CA PHE A 474 8.87 30.48 -2.17
C PHE A 474 8.33 31.06 -3.50
N LYS A 475 7.57 30.25 -4.24
CA LYS A 475 6.66 30.72 -5.29
C LYS A 475 5.55 29.69 -5.47
N TYR A 476 4.29 30.13 -5.41
CA TYR A 476 3.17 29.22 -5.64
C TYR A 476 3.20 28.70 -7.09
N PRO A 477 3.10 27.37 -7.30
CA PRO A 477 3.15 26.75 -8.62
C PRO A 477 1.84 26.89 -9.38
N THR A 478 1.90 27.35 -10.62
CA THR A 478 0.73 27.61 -11.51
C THR A 478 -0.12 26.37 -11.83
N GLU A 479 0.34 25.17 -11.48
CA GLU A 479 -0.39 23.90 -11.65
C GLU A 479 -0.54 23.17 -10.30
N ARG A 480 -0.48 23.88 -9.15
CA ARG A 480 -0.46 23.35 -7.77
C ARG A 480 0.67 22.38 -7.41
N LEU A 481 1.37 21.80 -8.38
CA LEU A 481 2.50 20.89 -8.18
C LEU A 481 3.78 21.62 -7.75
N PHE A 482 4.08 21.59 -6.46
CA PHE A 482 5.33 22.07 -5.89
C PHE A 482 6.42 21.00 -6.07
N LYS A 483 7.28 21.21 -7.08
CA LYS A 483 8.33 20.25 -7.47
C LYS A 483 9.43 20.14 -6.43
N VAL A 484 9.81 18.91 -6.11
CA VAL A 484 10.89 18.60 -5.16
C VAL A 484 12.20 18.40 -5.91
N GLN A 485 13.24 19.16 -5.55
CA GLN A 485 14.56 19.14 -6.18
C GLN A 485 15.66 19.17 -5.11
N GLY A 486 16.52 18.16 -5.11
CA GLY A 486 17.60 18.04 -4.13
C GLY A 486 17.10 17.68 -2.73
N MET A 487 17.92 18.01 -1.72
CA MET A 487 17.73 17.66 -0.32
C MET A 487 18.12 18.84 0.58
N VAL A 488 17.52 18.97 1.76
CA VAL A 488 17.94 19.94 2.78
C VAL A 488 19.29 19.47 3.35
N PRO A 489 20.37 20.27 3.30
CA PRO A 489 21.65 19.88 3.89
C PRO A 489 21.57 19.79 5.41
N ASP A 490 22.24 18.81 6.02
CA ASP A 490 22.35 18.67 7.49
C ASP A 490 22.75 19.96 8.20
N LYS A 491 23.61 20.79 7.59
CA LYS A 491 23.98 22.10 8.13
C LYS A 491 22.80 23.08 8.20
N GLU A 492 21.93 23.09 7.19
CA GLU A 492 20.75 23.98 7.16
C GLU A 492 19.62 23.43 8.04
N MET A 493 19.53 22.11 8.22
CA MET A 493 18.66 21.50 9.25
C MET A 493 19.07 21.85 10.69
N ARG A 494 20.28 22.40 10.91
CA ARG A 494 20.74 22.94 12.22
C ARG A 494 20.81 24.46 12.26
N HIS A 495 20.84 25.12 11.10
CA HIS A 495 21.02 26.55 10.95
C HIS A 495 20.15 27.06 9.78
N PRO A 496 18.83 27.16 9.97
CA PRO A 496 17.93 27.66 8.94
C PRO A 496 18.28 29.09 8.50
N THR A 497 18.01 29.38 7.23
CA THR A 497 18.30 30.66 6.56
C THR A 497 17.06 31.55 6.39
N ILE A 498 15.90 31.05 6.82
CA ILE A 498 14.58 31.65 6.70
C ILE A 498 14.12 32.04 8.12
N MET A 499 13.39 33.15 8.26
CA MET A 499 12.96 33.65 9.57
C MET A 499 11.47 33.40 9.83
N ASP A 500 11.09 33.24 11.10
CA ASP A 500 9.70 33.18 11.55
C ASP A 500 9.05 34.57 11.68
N GLU A 501 7.82 34.64 12.20
CA GLU A 501 7.06 35.88 12.39
C GLU A 501 7.71 36.86 13.38
N ASN A 502 8.63 36.39 14.23
CA ASN A 502 9.38 37.18 15.21
C ASN A 502 10.76 37.63 14.68
N GLY A 503 11.20 37.06 13.55
CA GLY A 503 12.54 37.29 12.98
C GLY A 503 13.59 36.26 13.39
N GLU A 504 13.20 35.18 14.07
CA GLU A 504 14.10 34.11 14.53
C GLU A 504 14.28 33.01 13.45
N PRO A 505 15.46 32.36 13.36
CA PRO A 505 15.71 31.32 12.35
C PRO A 505 14.74 30.13 12.47
N CYS A 506 14.06 29.78 11.37
CA CYS A 506 13.06 28.71 11.34
C CYS A 506 13.04 27.98 9.99
N LEU A 507 12.87 26.65 10.01
CA LEU A 507 12.74 25.82 8.82
C LEU A 507 11.27 25.45 8.57
N LEU A 508 10.59 26.22 7.72
CA LEU A 508 9.22 25.92 7.29
C LEU A 508 9.18 24.69 6.39
N VAL A 509 8.29 23.75 6.71
CA VAL A 509 8.14 22.48 6.01
C VAL A 509 6.67 22.13 5.73
N MET A 510 6.47 21.27 4.75
CA MET A 510 5.18 20.74 4.33
C MET A 510 5.26 19.23 4.07
N LYS A 511 4.14 18.52 4.21
CA LYS A 511 3.99 17.11 3.81
C LYS A 511 2.55 16.81 3.37
N ARG A 512 2.38 15.84 2.46
CA ARG A 512 1.07 15.25 2.11
C ARG A 512 1.01 13.81 2.64
N GLY A 513 -0.04 13.47 3.37
CA GLY A 513 -0.23 12.17 4.04
C GLY A 513 -1.66 11.64 3.98
N ASN A 514 -1.83 10.33 4.15
CA ASN A 514 -3.10 9.60 4.02
C ASN A 514 -4.23 10.15 4.92
N THR A 515 -3.92 10.57 6.13
CA THR A 515 -4.95 10.88 7.14
C THR A 515 -5.20 12.38 7.28
N THR A 516 -4.17 13.21 7.16
CA THR A 516 -4.31 14.69 7.27
C THR A 516 -4.30 15.42 5.93
N GLY A 517 -4.01 14.75 4.81
CA GLY A 517 -3.77 15.43 3.55
C GLY A 517 -2.52 16.31 3.63
N LEU A 518 -2.60 17.53 3.10
CA LEU A 518 -1.51 18.50 3.14
C LEU A 518 -1.47 19.24 4.47
N THR A 519 -0.32 19.20 5.16
CA THR A 519 -0.09 20.00 6.38
C THR A 519 1.18 20.84 6.25
N LEU A 520 1.19 21.96 6.99
CA LEU A 520 2.33 22.85 7.17
C LEU A 520 2.84 22.74 8.61
N GLY A 521 4.16 22.85 8.76
CA GLY A 521 4.83 22.70 10.05
C GLY A 521 6.13 23.49 10.13
N ARG A 522 6.72 23.49 11.33
CA ARG A 522 8.02 24.09 11.62
C ARG A 522 8.95 22.98 12.07
N ALA A 523 10.01 22.73 11.31
CA ALA A 523 11.01 21.75 11.68
C ALA A 523 11.97 22.33 12.71
N ASN A 524 12.26 21.57 13.76
CA ASN A 524 13.17 21.98 14.82
C ASN A 524 14.63 21.88 14.36
N ASP A 525 15.45 22.86 14.74
CA ASP A 525 16.88 22.88 14.46
C ASP A 525 17.66 21.98 15.43
N ILE A 526 17.14 21.73 16.64
CA ILE A 526 17.67 20.76 17.61
C ILE A 526 17.02 19.38 17.41
N LEU A 527 17.82 18.31 17.50
CA LEU A 527 17.30 16.94 17.47
C LEU A 527 16.57 16.61 18.78
N SER A 528 15.38 16.03 18.66
CA SER A 528 14.74 15.33 19.78
C SER A 528 15.40 13.98 19.98
N PHE A 529 15.24 13.42 21.18
CA PHE A 529 15.60 12.04 21.49
C PHE A 529 14.33 11.31 21.89
N THR A 530 14.08 10.14 21.32
CA THR A 530 12.99 9.26 21.77
C THR A 530 13.59 8.00 22.40
N ARG A 531 12.85 7.36 23.30
CA ARG A 531 13.26 6.12 23.96
C ARG A 531 12.18 5.08 23.75
N ILE A 532 12.59 3.87 23.35
CA ILE A 532 11.74 2.70 23.28
C ILE A 532 12.24 1.69 24.32
N ASP A 533 11.31 1.25 25.15
CA ASP A 533 11.49 0.16 26.11
C ASP A 533 10.93 -1.12 25.47
N PHE A 534 11.73 -2.18 25.45
CA PHE A 534 11.38 -3.48 24.89
C PHE A 534 10.96 -4.45 26.00
N ASP A 535 10.10 -5.42 25.71
CA ASP A 535 9.57 -6.37 26.71
C ASP A 535 10.64 -7.28 27.33
N ASN A 536 11.82 -7.37 26.72
CA ASN A 536 13.02 -8.04 27.26
C ASN A 536 13.77 -7.20 28.32
N GLY A 537 13.33 -5.97 28.60
CA GLY A 537 13.99 -5.02 29.51
C GLY A 537 15.13 -4.20 28.89
N GLU A 538 15.40 -4.35 27.59
CA GLU A 538 16.31 -3.47 26.85
C GLU A 538 15.66 -2.10 26.63
N THR A 539 16.44 -1.03 26.70
CA THR A 539 15.98 0.33 26.38
C THR A 539 16.90 0.93 25.33
N LYS A 540 16.36 1.43 24.21
CA LYS A 540 17.13 2.11 23.15
C LYS A 540 16.68 3.56 23.01
N THR A 541 17.62 4.43 22.71
CA THR A 541 17.38 5.85 22.50
C THR A 541 17.77 6.25 21.08
N SER A 542 16.80 6.76 20.32
CA SER A 542 17.04 7.36 19.01
C SER A 542 17.29 8.85 19.11
N LYS A 543 17.81 9.42 18.03
CA LYS A 543 17.62 10.82 17.67
C LYS A 543 16.56 10.91 16.58
N GLU A 544 15.70 11.90 16.68
CA GLU A 544 14.66 12.19 15.69
C GLU A 544 14.71 13.66 15.27
N TRP A 545 14.38 13.93 14.00
CA TRP A 545 14.09 15.28 13.56
C TRP A 545 12.63 15.59 13.91
N ALA A 546 12.46 16.49 14.89
CA ALA A 546 11.14 16.88 15.37
C ALA A 546 10.53 17.96 14.47
N ILE A 547 9.26 17.76 14.10
CA ILE A 547 8.44 18.76 13.40
C ILE A 547 7.27 19.14 14.30
N TYR A 548 7.04 20.43 14.47
CA TYR A 548 5.92 20.97 15.22
C TYR A 548 4.81 21.48 14.30
N PRO A 549 3.55 21.54 14.77
CA PRO A 549 2.48 22.31 14.15
C PRO A 549 2.92 23.73 13.76
N TYR A 550 2.46 24.19 12.60
CA TYR A 550 2.73 25.56 12.13
C TYR A 550 2.25 26.60 13.15
N ASN A 551 1.00 26.49 13.62
CA ASN A 551 0.47 27.23 14.77
C ASN A 551 -0.69 26.46 15.43
N ASN A 552 -1.31 27.04 16.46
CA ASN A 552 -2.43 26.44 17.20
C ASN A 552 -3.78 26.38 16.45
N LYS A 553 -3.87 26.92 15.22
CA LYS A 553 -5.05 26.85 14.35
C LYS A 553 -4.89 25.81 13.23
N SER A 554 -3.66 25.51 12.83
CA SER A 554 -3.35 24.58 11.73
C SER A 554 -3.57 23.09 12.06
N GLY A 555 -3.83 22.74 13.32
CA GLY A 555 -3.93 21.33 13.75
C GLY A 555 -2.57 20.62 13.85
N PRO A 556 -2.56 19.30 14.10
CA PRO A 556 -1.34 18.51 14.20
C PRO A 556 -0.62 18.40 12.84
N PHE A 557 0.72 18.39 12.83
CA PHE A 557 1.47 18.22 11.58
C PHE A 557 1.30 16.82 10.96
N SER A 558 1.12 15.79 11.80
CA SER A 558 0.78 14.43 11.36
C SER A 558 -0.06 13.67 12.39
N VAL A 559 -0.79 12.65 11.93
CA VAL A 559 -1.47 11.66 12.77
C VAL A 559 -1.21 10.23 12.27
N LYS A 560 -1.74 9.21 12.95
CA LYS A 560 -1.63 7.80 12.51
C LYS A 560 -2.11 7.63 11.06
N GLY A 561 -1.31 6.94 10.24
CA GLY A 561 -1.50 6.79 8.78
C GLY A 561 -0.69 7.76 7.92
N ASP A 562 -0.19 8.87 8.48
CA ASP A 562 0.77 9.74 7.79
C ASP A 562 2.21 9.19 7.83
N SER A 563 2.46 8.10 8.55
CA SER A 563 3.75 7.39 8.56
C SER A 563 4.23 7.09 7.14
N GLY A 564 5.52 7.28 6.89
CA GLY A 564 6.12 7.15 5.58
C GLY A 564 5.94 8.37 4.66
N SER A 565 5.24 9.44 5.07
CA SER A 565 5.18 10.68 4.27
C SER A 565 6.56 11.33 4.13
N ALA A 566 6.81 11.98 2.98
CA ALA A 566 7.97 12.84 2.79
C ALA A 566 7.73 14.25 3.36
N ILE A 567 8.73 14.78 4.05
CA ILE A 567 8.79 16.18 4.50
C ILE A 567 9.63 16.98 3.51
N VAL A 568 9.12 18.11 3.04
CA VAL A 568 9.76 19.00 2.07
C VAL A 568 9.80 20.43 2.63
N ASP A 569 10.90 21.15 2.44
CA ASP A 569 11.00 22.55 2.87
C ASP A 569 10.33 23.52 1.87
N CYS A 570 10.10 24.77 2.29
CA CYS A 570 9.54 25.82 1.42
C CYS A 570 10.44 26.24 0.24
N LEU A 571 11.65 25.68 0.09
CA LEU A 571 12.50 25.82 -1.10
C LEU A 571 12.34 24.64 -2.09
N GLY A 572 11.48 23.67 -1.77
CA GLY A 572 11.25 22.48 -2.59
C GLY A 572 12.31 21.39 -2.38
N ARG A 573 12.98 21.33 -1.24
CA ARG A 573 14.03 20.33 -0.96
C ARG A 573 13.50 19.26 -0.02
N LEU A 574 13.79 17.99 -0.32
CA LEU A 574 13.42 16.86 0.53
C LEU A 574 14.21 16.91 1.86
N GLY A 575 13.55 16.85 3.01
CA GLY A 575 14.17 16.93 4.33
C GLY A 575 14.24 15.60 5.08
N GLY A 576 13.17 14.78 5.00
CA GLY A 576 13.10 13.52 5.74
C GLY A 576 11.84 12.71 5.48
N LEU A 577 11.71 11.61 6.21
CA LEU A 577 10.61 10.63 6.16
C LEU A 577 9.95 10.52 7.54
N ILE A 578 8.62 10.68 7.63
CA ILE A 578 7.90 10.53 8.91
C ILE A 578 7.95 9.08 9.37
N THR A 579 8.37 8.85 10.61
CA THR A 579 8.49 7.53 11.25
C THR A 579 7.57 7.37 12.46
N ALA A 580 7.36 8.43 13.25
CA ALA A 580 6.55 8.37 14.46
C ALA A 580 5.93 9.73 14.83
N GLY A 581 5.21 9.77 15.94
CA GLY A 581 4.74 11.01 16.57
C GLY A 581 4.57 10.81 18.07
N GLY A 582 4.70 11.90 18.84
CA GLY A 582 4.50 11.95 20.28
C GLY A 582 3.20 12.67 20.62
N GLY A 583 2.37 12.03 21.46
CA GLY A 583 1.11 12.57 21.97
C GLY A 583 0.39 11.51 22.83
N LEU A 584 -0.62 11.92 23.61
CA LEU A 584 -1.42 11.01 24.45
C LEU A 584 -2.56 10.31 23.68
N THR A 585 -2.90 10.81 22.49
CA THR A 585 -4.05 10.37 21.69
C THR A 585 -3.60 10.05 20.25
N ASP A 586 -4.54 9.83 19.33
CA ASP A 586 -4.21 9.60 17.92
C ASP A 586 -3.64 10.84 17.20
N SER A 587 -3.82 12.04 17.76
CA SER A 587 -3.15 13.27 17.32
C SER A 587 -1.81 13.46 18.04
N SER A 588 -0.76 13.76 17.28
CA SER A 588 0.59 14.03 17.82
C SER A 588 0.84 15.53 18.01
N ASP A 589 1.38 15.90 19.17
CA ASP A 589 1.89 17.24 19.47
C ASP A 589 3.23 17.50 18.76
N ILE A 590 4.01 16.44 18.55
CA ILE A 590 5.32 16.44 17.87
C ILE A 590 5.35 15.30 16.86
N THR A 591 5.72 15.59 15.61
CA THR A 591 6.02 14.56 14.61
C THR A 591 7.51 14.23 14.64
N TYR A 592 7.86 12.96 14.49
CA TYR A 592 9.25 12.49 14.41
C TYR A 592 9.56 11.93 13.03
N ALA A 593 10.74 12.27 12.52
CA ALA A 593 11.19 11.90 11.19
C ALA A 593 12.69 11.56 11.14
N THR A 594 13.03 10.59 10.29
CA THR A 594 14.41 10.27 9.93
C THR A 594 14.88 11.24 8.83
N PRO A 595 16.04 11.92 8.99
CA PRO A 595 16.59 12.81 7.96
C PRO A 595 16.92 12.08 6.65
N ILE A 596 16.69 12.76 5.52
CA ILE A 596 16.84 12.17 4.18
C ILE A 596 18.27 11.71 3.88
N SER A 597 19.27 12.44 4.36
CA SER A 597 20.69 12.15 4.17
C SER A 597 21.04 10.75 4.67
N PHE A 598 20.58 10.41 5.88
CA PHE A 598 20.74 9.08 6.47
C PHE A 598 20.08 7.98 5.62
N ILE A 599 18.85 8.18 5.14
CA ILE A 599 18.12 7.18 4.34
C ILE A 599 18.84 6.92 3.02
N ILE A 600 19.24 7.98 2.32
CA ILE A 600 19.91 7.90 1.02
C ILE A 600 21.32 7.31 1.16
N ASP A 601 22.06 7.61 2.23
CA ASP A 601 23.38 7.02 2.46
C ASP A 601 23.31 5.58 2.97
N SER A 602 22.27 5.22 3.74
CA SER A 602 21.97 3.82 4.11
C SER A 602 21.66 2.97 2.86
N LEU A 603 20.83 3.49 1.94
CA LEU A 603 20.56 2.86 0.64
C LEU A 603 21.83 2.66 -0.18
N LYS A 604 22.69 3.68 -0.32
CA LYS A 604 24.00 3.56 -1.01
C LYS A 604 24.90 2.51 -0.36
N ALA A 605 24.98 2.50 0.97
CA ALA A 605 25.78 1.52 1.72
C ALA A 605 25.28 0.07 1.55
N LYS A 606 24.01 -0.11 1.19
CA LYS A 606 23.38 -1.38 0.83
C LYS A 606 23.42 -1.68 -0.68
N GLY A 607 24.12 -0.86 -1.48
CA GLY A 607 24.33 -1.07 -2.92
C GLY A 607 23.33 -0.35 -3.84
N TYR A 608 22.30 0.31 -3.28
CA TYR A 608 21.28 1.02 -4.06
C TYR A 608 21.79 2.40 -4.48
N LYS A 609 22.34 2.48 -5.69
CA LYS A 609 22.76 3.74 -6.34
C LYS A 609 21.54 4.51 -6.87
N VAL A 610 20.86 5.23 -5.98
CA VAL A 610 19.61 5.94 -6.32
C VAL A 610 19.75 7.46 -6.25
N THR A 611 18.91 8.17 -7.03
CA THR A 611 18.77 9.64 -7.01
C THR A 611 17.35 10.07 -6.64
N THR A 612 17.22 11.15 -5.87
CA THR A 612 15.94 11.80 -5.55
C THR A 612 15.41 12.70 -6.67
N ALA A 613 16.21 12.96 -7.71
CA ALA A 613 15.75 13.56 -8.96
C ALA A 613 15.13 12.45 -9.86
N ALA A 614 14.03 11.86 -9.39
CA ALA A 614 13.42 10.70 -10.04
C ALA A 614 12.85 11.04 -11.43
N THR A 615 13.23 10.26 -12.45
CA THR A 615 12.78 10.42 -13.85
C THR A 615 12.50 9.06 -14.50
N LEU A 616 11.36 8.94 -15.19
CA LEU A 616 11.11 7.81 -16.10
C LEU A 616 11.57 8.17 -17.52
N THR A 617 12.35 7.29 -18.13
CA THR A 617 12.60 7.30 -19.58
C THR A 617 11.44 6.60 -20.29
N ALA A 618 11.04 7.12 -21.46
CA ALA A 618 10.05 6.52 -22.35
C ALA A 618 10.67 5.49 -23.29
#